data_AF-A0A7X4B4Q5-F1
#
_entry.id   AF-A0A7X4B4Q5-F1
#
_cell.length_a   1.000
_cell.length_b   1.000
_cell.length_c   1.000
_cell.angle_alpha   90.00
_cell.angle_beta   90.00
_cell.angle_gamma   90.00
#
_symmetry.space_group_name_H-M   'P 1'
#
loop_
_entity.id
_entity.type
_entity.pdbx_description
1 polymer ?
#
loop_
_entity_poly.entity_id
_entity_poly.type
_entity_poly.pdbx_seq_one_letter_code
_entity_poly.pdbx_strand_id
1 'polypeptide(L)'
;MKDIQHAQEMIDTIHEAIEKNNRFGEEFIEKIQERLEGQRRSSEEHIENLQKQIQAETKSAEEQIERLHRAKEEHERNIDERIQSLHEDTDEISRTIEVQVEGIQNHLERVRESAEKHVERAHEVMEQNAEIAEEQIEKIREQMQEFIENAEEELESLNEQIEQQRDVIEIRSEHINVKTETQVDQQSTYDIVQLLMANYDSDYDRRHAGITINRSYSVNGVEKLKYSGKLVPLYEVDEIYPRDEWLQTLIDRGMTIQNLDEYCHCLNARDYLMRVKDKPEVWKSGILDIPPTDNWDIYQESYINSLVEPK
;
A
#
# COMPACT_ATOMS: atom_id res chain seq x y z
N MET A 1 127.41 -53.33 64.65
CA MET A 1 126.43 -54.43 64.49
C MET A 1 125.02 -53.98 64.86
N LYS A 2 124.78 -53.34 66.02
CA LYS A 2 123.45 -52.80 66.39
C LYS A 2 122.88 -51.75 65.42
N ASP A 3 123.70 -50.83 64.90
CA ASP A 3 123.21 -49.77 64.00
C ASP A 3 122.76 -50.29 62.63
N ILE A 4 123.36 -51.39 62.16
CA ILE A 4 122.98 -52.09 60.93
C ILE A 4 121.63 -52.80 61.12
N GLN A 5 121.39 -53.37 62.30
CA GLN A 5 120.13 -54.00 62.65
C GLN A 5 118.99 -52.97 62.75
N HIS A 6 119.24 -51.81 63.34
CA HIS A 6 118.26 -50.73 63.44
C HIS A 6 117.90 -50.11 62.08
N ALA A 7 118.88 -49.97 61.17
CA ALA A 7 118.63 -49.52 59.80
C ALA A 7 117.79 -50.54 59.00
N GLN A 8 118.03 -51.84 59.19
CA GLN A 8 117.23 -52.89 58.56
C GLN A 8 115.79 -52.87 59.06
N GLU A 9 115.57 -52.72 60.39
CA GLU A 9 114.23 -52.59 60.98
C GLU A 9 113.46 -51.37 60.42
N MET A 10 114.15 -50.24 60.19
CA MET A 10 113.54 -49.07 59.56
C MET A 10 113.19 -49.31 58.08
N ILE A 11 114.05 -49.99 57.32
CA ILE A 11 113.80 -50.36 55.93
C ILE A 11 112.59 -51.29 55.83
N ASP A 12 112.48 -52.27 56.73
CA ASP A 12 111.37 -53.21 56.76
C ASP A 12 110.06 -52.49 57.11
N THR A 13 110.10 -51.56 58.09
CA THR A 13 108.94 -50.72 58.47
C THR A 13 108.49 -49.82 57.31
N ILE A 14 109.43 -49.23 56.56
CA ILE A 14 109.12 -48.40 55.39
C ILE A 14 108.53 -49.25 54.27
N HIS A 15 109.07 -50.46 54.02
CA HIS A 15 108.49 -51.39 53.05
C HIS A 15 107.06 -51.78 53.42
N GLU A 16 106.81 -52.15 54.68
CA GLU A 16 105.44 -52.47 55.14
C GLU A 16 104.48 -51.29 54.98
N ALA A 17 104.94 -50.06 55.26
CA ALA A 17 104.14 -48.85 55.08
C ALA A 17 103.81 -48.58 53.60
N ILE A 18 104.79 -48.78 52.70
CA ILE A 18 104.61 -48.66 51.25
C ILE A 18 103.65 -49.73 50.73
N GLU A 19 103.83 -50.99 51.13
CA GLU A 19 102.94 -52.10 50.74
C GLU A 19 101.51 -51.90 51.24
N LYS A 20 101.35 -51.38 52.47
CA LYS A 20 100.03 -51.03 52.99
C LYS A 20 99.39 -49.88 52.21
N ASN A 21 100.17 -48.86 51.85
CA ASN A 21 99.66 -47.74 51.08
C ASN A 21 99.30 -48.14 49.64
N ASN A 22 100.10 -49.01 49.01
CA ASN A 22 99.80 -49.55 47.68
C ASN A 22 98.51 -50.38 47.68
N ARG A 23 98.35 -51.31 48.65
CA ARG A 23 97.10 -52.07 48.80
C ARG A 23 95.90 -51.16 49.00
N PHE A 24 96.04 -50.13 49.83
CA PHE A 24 94.96 -49.15 50.03
C PHE A 24 94.64 -48.36 48.75
N GLY A 25 95.66 -47.95 47.99
CA GLY A 25 95.49 -47.27 46.70
C GLY A 25 94.78 -48.14 45.67
N GLU A 26 95.15 -49.42 45.58
CA GLU A 26 94.51 -50.42 44.71
C GLU A 26 93.03 -50.62 45.08
N GLU A 27 92.73 -50.86 46.36
CA GLU A 27 91.34 -50.99 46.86
C GLU A 27 90.51 -49.72 46.60
N PHE A 28 91.12 -48.54 46.74
CA PHE A 28 90.43 -47.28 46.50
C PHE A 28 90.13 -47.06 45.01
N ILE A 29 91.09 -47.37 44.14
CA ILE A 29 90.91 -47.33 42.68
C ILE A 29 89.82 -48.30 42.24
N GLU A 30 89.82 -49.52 42.77
CA GLU A 30 88.80 -50.55 42.47
C GLU A 30 87.39 -50.04 42.82
N LYS A 31 87.19 -49.47 44.01
CA LYS A 31 85.90 -48.88 44.41
C LYS A 31 85.44 -47.74 43.50
N ILE A 32 86.37 -46.90 43.02
CA ILE A 32 86.05 -45.82 42.07
C ILE A 32 85.63 -46.42 40.72
N GLN A 33 86.35 -47.43 40.24
CA GLN A 33 86.04 -48.11 38.98
C GLN A 33 84.66 -48.79 39.04
N GLU A 34 84.37 -49.52 40.12
CA GLU A 34 83.05 -50.13 40.34
C GLU A 34 81.92 -49.08 40.32
N ARG A 35 82.12 -47.95 41.00
CA ARG A 35 81.15 -46.85 41.04
C ARG A 35 80.93 -46.23 39.65
N LEU A 36 82.01 -45.94 38.92
CA LEU A 36 81.94 -45.38 37.58
C LEU A 36 81.24 -46.34 36.61
N GLU A 37 81.52 -47.63 36.72
CA GLU A 37 80.93 -48.65 35.85
C GLU A 37 79.45 -48.90 36.17
N GLY A 38 79.06 -48.78 37.45
CA GLY A 38 77.66 -48.75 37.86
C GLY A 38 76.91 -47.51 37.32
N GLN A 39 77.53 -46.33 37.41
CA GLN A 39 76.96 -45.10 36.85
C GLN A 39 76.83 -45.15 35.32
N ARG A 40 77.84 -45.72 34.64
CA ARG A 40 77.81 -45.91 33.18
C ARG A 40 76.63 -46.80 32.78
N ARG A 41 76.51 -47.98 33.40
CA ARG A 41 75.39 -48.92 33.14
C ARG A 41 74.03 -48.31 33.39
N SER A 42 73.85 -47.61 34.52
CA SER A 42 72.58 -46.93 34.83
C SER A 42 72.25 -45.83 33.83
N SER A 43 73.26 -45.09 33.35
CA SER A 43 73.07 -44.04 32.35
C SER A 43 72.74 -44.62 30.98
N GLU A 44 73.40 -45.70 30.57
CA GLU A 44 73.13 -46.44 29.34
C GLU A 44 71.68 -46.96 29.31
N GLU A 45 71.21 -47.56 30.41
CA GLU A 45 69.81 -48.02 30.54
C GLU A 45 68.82 -46.86 30.46
N HIS A 46 69.11 -45.73 31.12
CA HIS A 46 68.25 -44.55 31.07
C HIS A 46 68.16 -43.97 29.64
N ILE A 47 69.28 -43.92 28.92
CA ILE A 47 69.33 -43.48 27.52
C ILE A 47 68.51 -44.41 26.63
N GLU A 48 68.64 -45.73 26.80
CA GLU A 48 67.86 -46.70 26.02
C GLU A 48 66.35 -46.53 26.26
N ASN A 49 65.94 -46.34 27.52
CA ASN A 49 64.54 -46.10 27.88
C ASN A 49 63.99 -44.81 27.27
N LEU A 50 64.76 -43.70 27.33
CA LEU A 50 64.40 -42.44 26.70
C LEU A 50 64.26 -42.58 25.18
N GLN A 51 65.17 -43.32 24.53
CA GLN A 51 65.10 -43.58 23.09
C GLN A 51 63.83 -44.34 22.72
N LYS A 52 63.46 -45.38 23.48
CA LYS A 52 62.22 -46.12 23.27
C LYS A 52 60.98 -45.24 23.44
N GLN A 53 60.97 -44.39 24.47
CA GLN A 53 59.87 -43.45 24.70
C GLN A 53 59.72 -42.45 23.55
N ILE A 54 60.82 -41.81 23.13
CA ILE A 54 60.82 -40.85 22.01
C ILE A 54 60.31 -41.52 20.73
N GLN A 55 60.72 -42.74 20.43
CA GLN A 55 60.25 -43.48 19.25
C GLN A 55 58.75 -43.78 19.31
N ALA A 56 58.24 -44.19 20.47
CA ALA A 56 56.82 -44.48 20.65
C ALA A 56 55.96 -43.22 20.52
N GLU A 57 56.39 -42.11 21.14
CA GLU A 57 55.71 -40.82 21.03
C GLU A 57 55.75 -40.27 19.59
N THR A 58 56.90 -40.37 18.91
CA THR A 58 57.03 -39.96 17.50
C THR A 58 56.06 -40.73 16.61
N LYS A 59 56.02 -42.06 16.72
CA LYS A 59 55.09 -42.88 15.95
C LYS A 59 53.62 -42.53 16.24
N SER A 60 53.28 -42.30 17.51
CA SER A 60 51.93 -41.90 17.88
C SER A 60 51.54 -40.54 17.29
N ALA A 61 52.46 -39.57 17.31
CA ALA A 61 52.24 -38.25 16.73
C ALA A 61 52.07 -38.33 15.20
N GLU A 62 52.89 -39.12 14.51
CA GLU A 62 52.79 -39.35 13.07
C GLU A 62 51.41 -39.94 12.69
N GLU A 63 50.94 -40.94 13.42
CA GLU A 63 49.61 -41.53 13.20
C GLU A 63 48.48 -40.51 13.42
N GLN A 64 48.61 -39.61 14.41
CA GLN A 64 47.62 -38.56 14.65
C GLN A 64 47.59 -37.53 13.52
N ILE A 65 48.77 -37.10 13.05
CA ILE A 65 48.89 -36.17 11.91
C ILE A 65 48.25 -36.78 10.65
N GLU A 66 48.50 -38.05 10.38
CA GLU A 66 47.93 -38.73 9.21
C GLU A 66 46.40 -38.85 9.29
N ARG A 67 45.84 -39.07 10.49
CA ARG A 67 44.38 -39.06 10.71
C ARG A 67 43.79 -37.67 10.49
N LEU A 68 44.44 -36.63 11.01
CA LEU A 68 44.00 -35.25 10.83
C LEU A 68 44.05 -34.82 9.36
N HIS A 69 45.10 -35.19 8.64
CA HIS A 69 45.20 -34.93 7.20
C HIS A 69 44.06 -35.59 6.42
N ARG A 70 43.80 -36.88 6.66
CA ARG A 70 42.68 -37.58 6.00
C ARG A 70 41.33 -36.95 6.31
N ALA A 71 41.07 -36.60 7.56
CA ALA A 71 39.83 -35.94 7.96
C ALA A 71 39.68 -34.56 7.29
N LYS A 72 40.78 -33.80 7.17
CA LYS A 72 40.79 -32.51 6.47
C LYS A 72 40.47 -32.68 4.99
N GLU A 73 41.14 -33.61 4.29
CA GLU A 73 40.93 -33.87 2.87
C GLU A 73 39.50 -34.36 2.57
N GLU A 74 38.91 -35.15 3.46
CA GLU A 74 37.51 -35.57 3.36
C GLU A 74 36.56 -34.40 3.57
N HIS A 75 36.84 -33.54 4.54
CA HIS A 75 36.03 -32.34 4.79
C HIS A 75 36.09 -31.36 3.60
N GLU A 76 37.28 -31.14 3.02
CA GLU A 76 37.46 -30.32 1.83
C GLU A 76 36.65 -30.87 0.65
N ARG A 77 36.73 -32.18 0.38
CA ARG A 77 35.91 -32.83 -0.66
C ARG A 77 34.41 -32.66 -0.42
N ASN A 78 33.94 -32.87 0.80
CA ASN A 78 32.53 -32.70 1.15
C ASN A 78 32.05 -31.25 0.97
N ILE A 79 32.90 -30.27 1.26
CA ILE A 79 32.60 -28.85 1.02
C ILE A 79 32.50 -28.58 -0.47
N ASP A 80 33.46 -29.06 -1.28
CA ASP A 80 33.48 -28.84 -2.72
C ASP A 80 32.24 -29.45 -3.40
N GLU A 81 31.87 -30.69 -3.03
CA GLU A 81 30.65 -31.35 -3.52
C GLU A 81 29.39 -30.55 -3.17
N ARG A 82 29.31 -30.02 -1.93
CA ARG A 82 28.17 -29.22 -1.50
C ARG A 82 28.10 -27.86 -2.20
N ILE A 83 29.25 -27.23 -2.45
CA ILE A 83 29.32 -25.98 -3.23
C ILE A 83 28.87 -26.25 -4.66
N GLN A 84 29.27 -27.37 -5.27
CA GLN A 84 28.85 -27.73 -6.62
C GLN A 84 27.33 -27.96 -6.68
N SER A 85 26.76 -28.73 -5.76
CA SER A 85 25.32 -28.96 -5.70
C SER A 85 24.52 -27.65 -5.53
N LEU A 86 25.00 -26.73 -4.69
CA LEU A 86 24.35 -25.41 -4.53
C LEU A 86 24.40 -24.57 -5.81
N HIS A 87 25.48 -24.64 -6.59
CA HIS A 87 25.55 -23.95 -7.88
C HIS A 87 24.55 -24.57 -8.88
N GLU A 88 24.47 -25.89 -8.95
CA GLU A 88 23.53 -26.59 -9.84
C GLU A 88 22.06 -26.23 -9.51
N ASP A 89 21.69 -26.23 -8.23
CA ASP A 89 20.37 -25.82 -7.75
C ASP A 89 20.07 -24.35 -8.10
N THR A 90 21.07 -23.46 -7.92
CA THR A 90 20.93 -22.03 -8.22
C THR A 90 20.71 -21.80 -9.71
N ASP A 91 21.41 -22.53 -10.57
CA ASP A 91 21.26 -22.46 -12.03
C ASP A 91 19.90 -22.99 -12.49
N GLU A 92 19.37 -24.04 -11.84
CA GLU A 92 18.04 -24.57 -12.13
C GLU A 92 16.93 -23.57 -11.73
N ILE A 93 17.05 -22.97 -10.55
CA ILE A 93 16.13 -21.92 -10.10
C ILE A 93 16.15 -20.73 -11.06
N SER A 94 17.35 -20.30 -11.47
CA SER A 94 17.52 -19.17 -12.40
C SER A 94 16.83 -19.44 -13.73
N ARG A 95 17.05 -20.61 -14.32
CA ARG A 95 16.37 -21.04 -15.57
C ARG A 95 14.84 -21.07 -15.42
N THR A 96 14.34 -21.55 -14.29
CA THR A 96 12.90 -21.60 -14.01
C THR A 96 12.29 -20.19 -13.94
N ILE A 97 12.98 -19.27 -13.27
CA ILE A 97 12.57 -17.86 -13.18
C ILE A 97 12.57 -17.21 -14.57
N GLU A 98 13.60 -17.43 -15.37
CA GLU A 98 13.68 -16.89 -16.74
C GLU A 98 12.48 -17.31 -17.60
N VAL A 99 12.12 -18.61 -17.60
CA VAL A 99 10.96 -19.12 -18.34
C VAL A 99 9.64 -18.51 -17.83
N GLN A 100 9.49 -18.35 -16.51
CA GLN A 100 8.30 -17.73 -15.94
C GLN A 100 8.18 -16.25 -16.31
N VAL A 101 9.28 -15.50 -16.28
CA VAL A 101 9.32 -14.09 -16.67
C VAL A 101 8.96 -13.94 -18.14
N GLU A 102 9.53 -14.76 -19.03
CA GLU A 102 9.18 -14.77 -20.45
C GLU A 102 7.70 -15.11 -20.67
N GLY A 103 7.16 -16.09 -19.94
CA GLY A 103 5.74 -16.44 -19.98
C GLY A 103 4.81 -15.29 -19.57
N ILE A 104 5.18 -14.55 -18.52
CA ILE A 104 4.43 -13.37 -18.05
C ILE A 104 4.50 -12.25 -19.09
N GLN A 105 5.68 -11.96 -19.64
CA GLN A 105 5.86 -10.95 -20.68
C GLN A 105 4.98 -11.25 -21.91
N ASN A 106 5.00 -12.49 -22.38
CA ASN A 106 4.16 -12.94 -23.50
C ASN A 106 2.65 -12.90 -23.20
N HIS A 107 2.25 -13.06 -21.95
CA HIS A 107 0.85 -12.90 -21.55
C HIS A 107 0.44 -11.43 -21.53
N LEU A 108 1.27 -10.55 -20.97
CA LEU A 108 1.02 -9.11 -20.92
C LEU A 108 0.92 -8.50 -22.31
N GLU A 109 1.78 -8.92 -23.25
CA GLU A 109 1.73 -8.43 -24.63
C GLU A 109 0.39 -8.80 -25.30
N ARG A 110 -0.08 -10.05 -25.13
CA ARG A 110 -1.38 -10.49 -25.65
C ARG A 110 -2.55 -9.72 -25.03
N VAL A 111 -2.50 -9.46 -23.73
CA VAL A 111 -3.53 -8.66 -23.04
C VAL A 111 -3.55 -7.24 -23.57
N ARG A 112 -2.38 -6.63 -23.75
CA ARG A 112 -2.22 -5.29 -24.31
C ARG A 112 -2.79 -5.21 -25.72
N GLU A 113 -2.37 -6.09 -26.64
CA GLU A 113 -2.88 -6.12 -28.02
C GLU A 113 -4.40 -6.30 -28.07
N SER A 114 -4.95 -7.17 -27.20
CA SER A 114 -6.40 -7.37 -27.11
C SER A 114 -7.11 -6.09 -26.62
N ALA A 115 -6.57 -5.42 -25.61
CA ALA A 115 -7.13 -4.18 -25.08
C ALA A 115 -7.08 -3.05 -26.12
N GLU A 116 -5.97 -2.90 -26.84
CA GLU A 116 -5.83 -1.94 -27.94
C GLU A 116 -6.91 -2.17 -29.00
N LYS A 117 -7.13 -3.42 -29.44
CA LYS A 117 -8.21 -3.77 -30.39
C LYS A 117 -9.62 -3.49 -29.87
N HIS A 118 -9.84 -3.55 -28.55
CA HIS A 118 -11.14 -3.25 -27.97
C HIS A 118 -11.39 -1.74 -27.90
N VAL A 119 -10.35 -0.97 -27.56
CA VAL A 119 -10.40 0.50 -27.56
C VAL A 119 -10.62 1.02 -28.98
N GLU A 120 -9.91 0.48 -29.97
CA GLU A 120 -10.07 0.85 -31.38
C GLU A 120 -11.51 0.60 -31.86
N ARG A 121 -12.07 -0.60 -31.62
CA ARG A 121 -13.47 -0.91 -31.94
C ARG A 121 -14.47 -0.01 -31.21
N ALA A 122 -14.22 0.32 -29.95
CA ALA A 122 -15.10 1.22 -29.21
C ALA A 122 -15.07 2.64 -29.80
N HIS A 123 -13.89 3.11 -30.21
CA HIS A 123 -13.74 4.40 -30.89
C HIS A 123 -14.51 4.43 -32.21
N GLU A 124 -14.35 3.41 -33.06
CA GLU A 124 -15.07 3.28 -34.33
C GLU A 124 -16.60 3.33 -34.13
N VAL A 125 -17.13 2.60 -33.14
CA VAL A 125 -18.57 2.60 -32.83
C VAL A 125 -19.04 3.96 -32.31
N MET A 126 -18.24 4.62 -31.48
CA MET A 126 -18.57 5.96 -30.97
C MET A 126 -18.60 7.00 -32.08
N GLU A 127 -17.66 6.92 -33.02
CA GLU A 127 -17.60 7.79 -34.20
C GLU A 127 -18.83 7.59 -35.08
N GLN A 128 -19.19 6.34 -35.41
CA GLN A 128 -20.42 6.04 -36.16
C GLN A 128 -21.69 6.53 -35.46
N ASN A 129 -21.77 6.35 -34.14
CA ASN A 129 -22.93 6.83 -33.37
C ASN A 129 -23.00 8.36 -33.35
N ALA A 130 -21.86 9.05 -33.34
CA ALA A 130 -21.81 10.51 -33.42
C ALA A 130 -22.31 11.00 -34.78
N GLU A 131 -21.86 10.39 -35.88
CA GLU A 131 -22.35 10.69 -37.24
C GLU A 131 -23.86 10.50 -37.35
N ILE A 132 -24.39 9.38 -36.86
CA ILE A 132 -25.85 9.12 -36.87
C ILE A 132 -26.62 10.15 -36.03
N ALA A 133 -26.07 10.54 -34.88
CA ALA A 133 -26.69 11.54 -34.03
C ALA A 133 -26.70 12.92 -34.70
N GLU A 134 -25.61 13.30 -35.38
CA GLU A 134 -25.54 14.54 -36.17
C GLU A 134 -26.58 14.55 -37.30
N GLU A 135 -26.71 13.46 -38.06
CA GLU A 135 -27.74 13.34 -39.11
C GLU A 135 -29.16 13.48 -38.54
N GLN A 136 -29.45 12.86 -37.39
CA GLN A 136 -30.76 12.97 -36.74
C GLN A 136 -31.04 14.39 -36.25
N ILE A 137 -30.04 15.06 -35.66
CA ILE A 137 -30.16 16.45 -35.22
C ILE A 137 -30.43 17.37 -36.43
N GLU A 138 -29.73 17.16 -37.55
CA GLU A 138 -29.96 17.95 -38.76
C GLU A 138 -31.39 17.77 -39.28
N LYS A 139 -31.88 16.53 -39.34
CA LYS A 139 -33.25 16.24 -39.75
C LYS A 139 -34.30 16.89 -38.84
N ILE A 140 -34.08 16.86 -37.52
CA ILE A 140 -34.97 17.55 -36.56
C ILE A 140 -34.94 19.06 -36.80
N ARG A 141 -33.77 19.63 -37.06
CA ARG A 141 -33.62 21.06 -37.35
C ARG A 141 -34.41 21.44 -38.61
N GLU A 142 -34.30 20.66 -39.68
CA GLU A 142 -35.07 20.87 -40.92
C GLU A 142 -36.58 20.82 -40.66
N GLN A 143 -37.06 19.81 -39.91
CA GLN A 143 -38.49 19.69 -39.55
C GLN A 143 -38.99 20.86 -38.69
N MET A 144 -38.18 21.32 -37.73
CA MET A 144 -38.52 22.49 -36.91
C MET A 144 -38.58 23.76 -37.76
N GLN A 145 -37.66 23.92 -38.72
CA GLN A 145 -37.65 25.07 -39.62
C GLN A 145 -38.92 25.10 -40.47
N GLU A 146 -39.32 23.97 -41.06
CA GLU A 146 -40.57 23.85 -41.82
C GLU A 146 -41.81 24.13 -40.93
N PHE A 147 -41.81 23.67 -39.69
CA PHE A 147 -42.89 23.97 -38.74
C PHE A 147 -42.97 25.48 -38.41
N ILE A 148 -41.83 26.13 -38.21
CA ILE A 148 -41.76 27.57 -37.96
C ILE A 148 -42.30 28.35 -39.16
N GLU A 149 -41.87 28.02 -40.38
CA GLU A 149 -42.34 28.67 -41.60
C GLU A 149 -43.86 28.54 -41.75
N ASN A 150 -44.42 27.34 -41.54
CA ASN A 150 -45.87 27.12 -41.57
C ASN A 150 -46.61 27.91 -40.48
N ALA A 151 -46.06 27.95 -39.26
CA ALA A 151 -46.66 28.69 -38.15
C ALA A 151 -46.62 30.21 -38.38
N GLU A 152 -45.56 30.73 -38.99
CA GLU A 152 -45.44 32.12 -39.41
C GLU A 152 -46.50 32.48 -40.47
N GLU A 153 -46.71 31.62 -41.48
CA GLU A 153 -47.77 31.80 -42.47
C GLU A 153 -49.18 31.78 -41.83
N GLU A 154 -49.45 30.83 -40.93
CA GLU A 154 -50.71 30.77 -40.20
C GLU A 154 -50.93 32.01 -39.33
N LEU A 155 -49.90 32.46 -38.62
CA LEU A 155 -49.95 33.68 -37.81
C LEU A 155 -50.21 34.91 -38.68
N GLU A 156 -49.58 35.04 -39.85
CA GLU A 156 -49.80 36.15 -40.77
C GLU A 156 -51.27 36.19 -41.25
N SER A 157 -51.82 35.05 -41.65
CA SER A 157 -53.24 34.89 -42.01
C SER A 157 -54.19 35.25 -40.85
N LEU A 158 -53.87 34.79 -39.64
CA LEU A 158 -54.69 35.05 -38.45
C LEU A 158 -54.63 36.52 -38.03
N ASN A 159 -53.46 37.15 -38.16
CA ASN A 159 -53.28 38.58 -37.92
C ASN A 159 -54.07 39.41 -38.93
N GLU A 160 -54.11 39.00 -40.20
CA GLU A 160 -54.94 39.62 -41.24
C GLU A 160 -56.45 39.50 -40.91
N GLN A 161 -56.89 38.35 -40.40
CA GLN A 161 -58.26 38.16 -39.92
C GLN A 161 -58.57 39.00 -38.67
N ILE A 162 -57.64 39.10 -37.71
CA ILE A 162 -57.78 39.96 -36.53
C ILE A 162 -57.93 41.40 -36.96
N GLU A 163 -57.11 41.90 -37.89
CA GLU A 163 -57.18 43.28 -38.36
C GLU A 163 -58.54 43.56 -39.02
N GLN A 164 -59.03 42.63 -39.86
CA GLN A 164 -60.39 42.71 -40.41
C GLN A 164 -61.49 42.72 -39.33
N GLN A 165 -61.36 41.86 -38.31
CA GLN A 165 -62.30 41.85 -37.19
C GLN A 165 -62.19 43.11 -36.34
N ARG A 166 -60.99 43.68 -36.22
CA ARG A 166 -60.72 44.91 -35.48
C ARG A 166 -61.37 46.09 -36.16
N ASP A 167 -61.31 46.19 -37.49
CA ASP A 167 -62.07 47.18 -38.26
C ASP A 167 -63.58 47.04 -38.00
N VAL A 168 -64.11 45.80 -38.00
CA VAL A 168 -65.52 45.53 -37.69
C VAL A 168 -65.86 45.88 -36.24
N ILE A 169 -64.98 45.57 -35.28
CA ILE A 169 -65.16 45.87 -33.87
C ILE A 169 -64.98 47.36 -33.60
N GLU A 170 -64.12 48.10 -34.31
CA GLU A 170 -63.98 49.55 -34.21
C GLU A 170 -65.29 50.22 -34.59
N ILE A 171 -65.91 49.79 -35.70
CA ILE A 171 -67.28 50.18 -36.09
C ILE A 171 -68.31 49.81 -34.98
N ARG A 172 -68.10 48.69 -34.28
CA ARG A 172 -69.06 48.15 -33.29
C ARG A 172 -68.83 48.61 -31.85
N SER A 173 -67.63 49.08 -31.51
CA SER A 173 -67.21 49.54 -30.18
C SER A 173 -67.47 51.04 -30.00
N GLU A 174 -67.72 51.78 -31.08
CA GLU A 174 -68.51 53.02 -31.04
C GLU A 174 -69.89 52.80 -30.37
N HIS A 175 -70.36 51.55 -30.23
CA HIS A 175 -71.68 51.24 -29.69
C HIS A 175 -71.73 50.63 -28.27
N ILE A 176 -70.66 50.06 -27.69
CA ILE A 176 -70.77 49.35 -26.38
C ILE A 176 -69.45 49.38 -25.59
N ASN A 177 -69.48 49.91 -24.38
CA ASN A 177 -68.37 49.99 -23.43
C ASN A 177 -68.77 49.36 -22.10
N VAL A 178 -68.13 48.27 -21.64
CA VAL A 178 -67.89 47.96 -20.20
C VAL A 178 -66.74 46.94 -20.06
N LYS A 179 -65.79 47.31 -19.17
CA LYS A 179 -64.62 46.58 -18.66
C LYS A 179 -64.96 45.40 -17.76
N THR A 180 -64.04 44.45 -17.65
CA THR A 180 -63.50 44.02 -16.34
C THR A 180 -62.12 43.37 -16.49
N GLU A 181 -61.12 43.94 -15.80
CA GLU A 181 -59.85 43.31 -15.42
C GLU A 181 -60.05 42.48 -14.15
N THR A 182 -59.39 41.32 -14.09
CA THR A 182 -59.25 40.47 -12.91
C THR A 182 -57.93 40.81 -12.20
N GLN A 183 -57.98 41.06 -10.89
CA GLN A 183 -56.80 41.15 -10.03
C GLN A 183 -56.27 39.74 -9.67
N VAL A 184 -54.96 39.56 -9.79
CA VAL A 184 -54.17 38.53 -9.10
C VAL A 184 -53.06 39.29 -8.38
N ASP A 185 -52.88 39.09 -7.07
CA ASP A 185 -51.76 38.32 -6.53
C ASP A 185 -51.56 38.57 -5.02
N GLN A 186 -51.24 37.50 -4.29
CA GLN A 186 -50.41 37.43 -3.07
C GLN A 186 -50.44 35.99 -2.54
N GLN A 187 -49.55 35.14 -3.08
CA GLN A 187 -49.34 33.76 -2.66
C GLN A 187 -48.31 33.70 -1.50
N SER A 188 -48.60 32.89 -0.47
CA SER A 188 -47.79 32.74 0.76
C SER A 188 -46.53 31.90 0.53
N THR A 189 -45.46 32.08 1.32
CA THR A 189 -44.22 31.27 1.22
C THR A 189 -44.45 29.77 1.48
N TYR A 190 -45.48 29.41 2.26
CA TYR A 190 -45.91 28.02 2.45
C TYR A 190 -46.44 27.39 1.14
N ASP A 191 -47.03 28.20 0.26
CA ASP A 191 -47.54 27.74 -1.02
C ASP A 191 -46.41 27.43 -2.02
N ILE A 192 -45.23 28.04 -1.84
CA ILE A 192 -44.06 27.78 -2.70
C ILE A 192 -43.52 26.37 -2.46
N VAL A 193 -43.41 25.91 -1.21
CA VAL A 193 -42.97 24.54 -0.90
C VAL A 193 -43.92 23.52 -1.52
N GLN A 194 -45.22 23.72 -1.36
CA GLN A 194 -46.23 22.83 -1.94
C GLN A 194 -46.20 22.83 -3.47
N LEU A 195 -45.98 23.99 -4.09
CA LEU A 195 -45.83 24.11 -5.54
C LEU A 195 -44.58 23.38 -6.05
N LEU A 196 -43.44 23.51 -5.36
CA LEU A 196 -42.20 22.81 -5.71
C LEU A 196 -42.36 21.30 -5.60
N MET A 197 -42.94 20.82 -4.49
CA MET A 197 -43.21 19.39 -4.29
C MET A 197 -44.16 18.86 -5.37
N ALA A 198 -45.26 19.56 -5.65
CA ALA A 198 -46.22 19.17 -6.68
C ALA A 198 -45.59 19.11 -8.09
N ASN A 199 -44.67 20.04 -8.39
CA ASN A 199 -44.04 20.12 -9.71
C ASN A 199 -42.89 19.13 -9.90
N TYR A 200 -42.15 18.79 -8.84
CA TYR A 200 -40.85 18.11 -8.98
C TYR A 200 -40.69 16.79 -8.22
N ASP A 201 -41.57 16.43 -7.27
CA ASP A 201 -41.37 15.24 -6.44
C ASP A 201 -41.32 13.94 -7.25
N SER A 202 -42.22 13.78 -8.21
CA SER A 202 -42.27 12.56 -9.03
C SER A 202 -40.99 12.36 -9.85
N ASP A 203 -40.44 13.45 -10.38
CA ASP A 203 -39.20 13.45 -11.14
C ASP A 203 -37.97 13.28 -10.25
N TYR A 204 -37.97 13.91 -9.08
CA TYR A 204 -36.94 13.72 -8.06
C TYR A 204 -36.89 12.26 -7.58
N ASP A 205 -38.02 11.67 -7.18
CA ASP A 205 -38.08 10.29 -6.68
C ASP A 205 -37.56 9.29 -7.73
N ARG A 206 -37.95 9.51 -8.99
CA ARG A 206 -37.48 8.73 -10.14
C ARG A 206 -35.97 8.85 -10.34
N ARG A 207 -35.41 10.06 -10.27
CA ARG A 207 -33.96 10.29 -10.39
C ARG A 207 -33.21 9.69 -9.20
N HIS A 208 -33.70 9.91 -7.99
CA HIS A 208 -33.10 9.44 -6.75
C HIS A 208 -32.89 7.92 -6.74
N ALA A 209 -33.86 7.15 -7.24
CA ALA A 209 -33.75 5.69 -7.33
C ALA A 209 -32.60 5.20 -8.25
N GLY A 210 -32.22 6.00 -9.25
CA GLY A 210 -31.19 5.68 -10.23
C GLY A 210 -29.82 6.28 -9.96
N ILE A 211 -29.71 7.25 -9.04
CA ILE A 211 -28.46 7.95 -8.78
C ILE A 211 -27.47 7.06 -8.00
N THR A 212 -26.27 6.96 -8.55
CA THR A 212 -25.09 6.42 -7.86
C THR A 212 -24.11 7.56 -7.63
N ILE A 213 -23.63 7.70 -6.40
CA ILE A 213 -22.66 8.71 -6.02
C ILE A 213 -21.29 8.07 -5.81
N ASN A 214 -20.23 8.84 -6.10
CA ASN A 214 -18.86 8.52 -5.73
C ASN A 214 -18.18 9.83 -5.32
N ARG A 215 -17.98 10.03 -4.02
CA ARG A 215 -17.38 11.24 -3.48
C ARG A 215 -16.19 10.89 -2.61
N SER A 216 -15.10 11.65 -2.79
CA SER A 216 -13.93 11.66 -1.92
C SER A 216 -13.61 13.11 -1.59
N TYR A 217 -13.42 13.37 -0.30
CA TYR A 217 -13.10 14.68 0.23
C TYR A 217 -11.82 14.58 1.05
N SER A 218 -10.90 15.52 0.79
CA SER A 218 -9.59 15.58 1.43
C SER A 218 -9.34 16.98 1.96
N VAL A 219 -8.72 17.07 3.14
CA VAL A 219 -8.26 18.33 3.73
C VAL A 219 -6.74 18.23 3.89
N ASN A 220 -6.00 19.19 3.33
CA ASN A 220 -4.52 19.19 3.33
C ASN A 220 -3.91 17.89 2.79
N GLY A 221 -4.51 17.32 1.73
CA GLY A 221 -4.04 16.06 1.12
C GLY A 221 -4.36 14.79 1.89
N VAL A 222 -5.06 14.88 3.04
CA VAL A 222 -5.51 13.72 3.82
C VAL A 222 -7.00 13.48 3.55
N GLU A 223 -7.35 12.28 3.08
CA GLU A 223 -8.74 11.88 2.87
C GLU A 223 -9.49 11.84 4.21
N LYS A 224 -10.61 12.57 4.28
CA LYS A 224 -11.47 12.68 5.48
C LYS A 224 -12.79 11.96 5.31
N LEU A 225 -13.28 11.86 4.08
CA LEU A 225 -14.53 11.20 3.79
C LEU A 225 -14.49 10.61 2.39
N LYS A 226 -14.72 9.31 2.28
CA LYS A 226 -14.96 8.62 1.02
C LYS A 226 -16.21 7.78 1.11
N TYR A 227 -17.09 7.91 0.12
CA TYR A 227 -18.24 7.05 0.00
C TYR A 227 -18.67 6.92 -1.46
N SER A 228 -19.10 5.72 -1.82
CA SER A 228 -19.70 5.43 -3.11
C SER A 228 -20.87 4.47 -2.96
N GLY A 229 -21.77 4.48 -3.93
CA GLY A 229 -22.96 3.62 -3.95
C GLY A 229 -24.23 4.40 -4.23
N LYS A 230 -25.38 3.79 -3.93
CA LYS A 230 -26.68 4.45 -4.08
C LYS A 230 -26.89 5.51 -2.99
N LEU A 231 -27.71 6.51 -3.29
CA LEU A 231 -28.24 7.43 -2.27
C LEU A 231 -28.96 6.65 -1.16
N VAL A 232 -28.97 7.20 0.06
CA VAL A 232 -29.70 6.66 1.20
C VAL A 232 -31.19 6.60 0.83
N PRO A 233 -31.92 5.49 1.06
CA PRO A 233 -33.32 5.37 0.69
C PRO A 233 -34.17 6.53 1.22
N LEU A 234 -35.09 7.04 0.39
CA LEU A 234 -35.87 8.25 0.72
C LEU A 234 -36.62 8.13 2.05
N TYR A 235 -37.17 6.96 2.38
CA TYR A 235 -37.87 6.76 3.65
C TYR A 235 -36.95 6.95 4.88
N GLU A 236 -35.66 6.63 4.78
CA GLU A 236 -34.68 6.83 5.86
C GLU A 236 -34.25 8.30 5.94
N VAL A 237 -34.14 8.97 4.79
CA VAL A 237 -33.81 10.40 4.74
C VAL A 237 -34.97 11.23 5.29
N ASP A 238 -36.20 10.94 4.86
CA ASP A 238 -37.40 11.68 5.23
C ASP A 238 -37.80 11.44 6.71
N GLU A 239 -37.34 10.35 7.35
CA GLU A 239 -37.50 10.12 8.80
C GLU A 239 -36.68 11.12 9.64
N ILE A 240 -35.50 11.52 9.15
CA ILE A 240 -34.60 12.45 9.87
C ILE A 240 -34.74 13.89 9.37
N TYR A 241 -34.98 14.07 8.08
CA TYR A 241 -35.10 15.34 7.39
C TYR A 241 -36.33 15.33 6.48
N PRO A 242 -37.54 15.50 7.03
CA PRO A 242 -38.78 15.56 6.26
C PRO A 242 -38.68 16.58 5.11
N ARG A 243 -39.20 16.22 3.94
CA ARG A 243 -38.96 16.95 2.69
C ARG A 243 -39.52 18.37 2.73
N ASP A 244 -40.73 18.53 3.22
CA ASP A 244 -41.42 19.80 3.39
C ASP A 244 -40.69 20.71 4.39
N GLU A 245 -40.34 20.18 5.57
CA GLU A 245 -39.59 20.92 6.60
C GLU A 245 -38.20 21.34 6.11
N TRP A 246 -37.53 20.46 5.36
CA TRP A 246 -36.22 20.75 4.77
C TRP A 246 -36.29 21.87 3.72
N LEU A 247 -37.23 21.77 2.78
CA LEU A 247 -37.42 22.80 1.75
C LEU A 247 -37.84 24.13 2.37
N GLN A 248 -38.73 24.11 3.36
CA GLN A 248 -39.12 25.32 4.09
C GLN A 248 -37.92 25.95 4.77
N THR A 249 -37.05 25.16 5.41
CA THR A 249 -35.82 25.65 6.06
C THR A 249 -34.88 26.35 5.07
N LEU A 250 -34.74 25.83 3.86
CA LEU A 250 -33.89 26.44 2.83
C LEU A 250 -34.50 27.74 2.28
N ILE A 251 -35.81 27.74 2.00
CA ILE A 251 -36.53 28.92 1.49
C ILE A 251 -36.57 30.04 2.53
N ASP A 252 -36.81 29.72 3.80
CA ASP A 252 -36.80 30.70 4.91
C ASP A 252 -35.44 31.37 5.08
N ARG A 253 -34.36 30.69 4.67
CA ARG A 253 -33.00 31.22 4.65
C ARG A 253 -32.65 32.00 3.37
N GLY A 254 -33.58 32.09 2.41
CA GLY A 254 -33.43 32.88 1.18
C GLY A 254 -33.04 32.07 -0.06
N MET A 255 -33.05 30.73 0.01
CA MET A 255 -32.77 29.90 -1.16
C MET A 255 -33.90 30.01 -2.19
N THR A 256 -33.53 30.28 -3.44
CA THR A 256 -34.47 30.26 -4.57
C THR A 256 -34.27 28.97 -5.35
N ILE A 257 -35.35 28.24 -5.63
CA ILE A 257 -35.35 27.00 -6.40
C ILE A 257 -36.22 27.23 -7.64
N GLN A 258 -35.61 27.29 -8.82
CA GLN A 258 -36.26 27.67 -10.07
C GLN A 258 -36.47 26.49 -11.01
N ASN A 259 -35.75 25.39 -10.83
CA ASN A 259 -35.79 24.24 -11.73
C ASN A 259 -35.59 22.91 -10.99
N LEU A 260 -35.82 21.81 -11.71
CA LEU A 260 -35.71 20.45 -11.21
C LEU A 260 -34.29 20.10 -10.73
N ASP A 261 -33.24 20.63 -11.37
CA ASP A 261 -31.86 20.31 -11.00
C ASP A 261 -31.47 20.93 -9.66
N GLU A 262 -31.87 22.19 -9.42
CA GLU A 262 -31.75 22.87 -8.14
C GLU A 262 -32.56 22.15 -7.05
N TYR A 263 -33.79 21.76 -7.37
CA TYR A 263 -34.65 20.99 -6.47
C TYR A 263 -33.98 19.68 -6.04
N CYS A 264 -33.47 18.92 -7.01
CA CYS A 264 -32.73 17.68 -6.77
C CYS A 264 -31.46 17.93 -5.95
N HIS A 265 -30.70 18.98 -6.25
CA HIS A 265 -29.50 19.34 -5.52
C HIS A 265 -29.79 19.60 -4.04
N CYS A 266 -30.81 20.42 -3.76
CA CYS A 266 -31.25 20.76 -2.41
C CYS A 266 -31.67 19.53 -1.60
N LEU A 267 -32.46 18.65 -2.21
CA LEU A 267 -32.94 17.45 -1.53
C LEU A 267 -31.84 16.39 -1.34
N ASN A 268 -30.90 16.29 -2.27
CA ASN A 268 -29.76 15.36 -2.16
C ASN A 268 -28.72 15.81 -1.12
N ALA A 269 -28.72 17.09 -0.71
CA ALA A 269 -27.86 17.56 0.37
C ALA A 269 -28.15 16.86 1.71
N ARG A 270 -29.39 16.38 1.92
CA ARG A 270 -29.78 15.57 3.09
C ARG A 270 -29.00 14.26 3.19
N ASP A 271 -28.72 13.60 2.05
CA ASP A 271 -27.94 12.36 2.00
C ASP A 271 -26.52 12.57 2.56
N TYR A 272 -25.90 13.73 2.27
CA TYR A 272 -24.59 14.06 2.84
C TYR A 272 -24.65 14.15 4.37
N LEU A 273 -25.62 14.88 4.92
CA LEU A 273 -25.79 15.01 6.37
C LEU A 273 -26.03 13.65 7.05
N MET A 274 -26.82 12.78 6.45
CA MET A 274 -27.02 11.41 6.94
C MET A 274 -25.71 10.62 7.06
N ARG A 275 -24.81 10.76 6.07
CA ARG A 275 -23.56 10.00 6.01
C ARG A 275 -22.45 10.50 6.92
N VAL A 276 -22.57 11.74 7.41
CA VAL A 276 -21.54 12.42 8.21
C VAL A 276 -21.95 12.64 9.67
N LYS A 277 -23.23 12.42 10.02
CA LYS A 277 -23.77 12.56 11.38
C LYS A 277 -22.92 11.83 12.43
N ASP A 278 -22.66 10.54 12.21
CA ASP A 278 -21.92 9.70 13.15
C ASP A 278 -20.40 9.71 12.93
N LYS A 279 -19.88 10.71 12.22
CA LYS A 279 -18.47 10.80 11.80
C LYS A 279 -17.81 12.08 12.32
N PRO A 280 -17.48 12.17 13.63
CA PRO A 280 -16.86 13.35 14.22
C PRO A 280 -15.57 13.79 13.54
N GLU A 281 -14.82 12.86 12.96
CA GLU A 281 -13.63 13.15 12.17
C GLU A 281 -13.89 14.03 10.96
N VAL A 282 -15.11 14.02 10.41
CA VAL A 282 -15.50 14.82 9.24
C VAL A 282 -15.78 16.26 9.66
N TRP A 283 -16.66 16.46 10.63
CA TRP A 283 -17.05 17.80 11.06
C TRP A 283 -16.04 18.51 11.98
N LYS A 284 -15.02 17.77 12.45
CA LYS A 284 -13.79 18.33 13.07
C LYS A 284 -12.67 18.63 12.08
N SER A 285 -12.85 18.33 10.78
CA SER A 285 -11.73 18.43 9.82
C SER A 285 -11.63 19.75 9.07
N GLY A 286 -12.67 20.59 9.09
CA GLY A 286 -12.70 21.80 8.26
C GLY A 286 -13.13 21.53 6.81
N ILE A 287 -13.73 20.36 6.54
CA ILE A 287 -14.20 19.97 5.21
C ILE A 287 -15.28 20.93 4.69
N LEU A 288 -15.37 21.09 3.36
CA LEU A 288 -16.32 22.01 2.71
C LEU A 288 -16.18 23.48 3.14
N ASP A 289 -15.00 23.90 3.61
CA ASP A 289 -14.75 25.24 4.14
C ASP A 289 -15.68 25.63 5.31
N ILE A 290 -16.21 24.62 6.00
CA ILE A 290 -16.98 24.76 7.24
C ILE A 290 -15.99 24.67 8.41
N PRO A 291 -15.93 25.69 9.30
CA PRO A 291 -15.01 25.66 10.43
C PRO A 291 -15.12 24.37 11.27
N PRO A 292 -13.98 23.76 11.68
CA PRO A 292 -13.99 22.62 12.60
C PRO A 292 -14.83 22.90 13.85
N THR A 293 -15.70 21.98 14.24
CA THR A 293 -16.54 22.11 15.43
C THR A 293 -16.61 20.80 16.20
N ASP A 294 -16.85 20.90 17.52
CA ASP A 294 -17.13 19.77 18.41
C ASP A 294 -18.64 19.56 18.65
N ASN A 295 -19.49 20.30 17.92
CA ASN A 295 -20.93 20.16 17.97
C ASN A 295 -21.53 19.86 16.57
N TRP A 296 -22.25 18.73 16.46
CA TRP A 296 -22.97 18.32 15.25
C TRP A 296 -23.99 19.37 14.78
N ASP A 297 -24.77 19.95 15.69
CA ASP A 297 -25.83 20.90 15.33
C ASP A 297 -25.25 22.17 14.70
N ILE A 298 -24.10 22.62 15.20
CA ILE A 298 -23.34 23.76 14.64
C ILE A 298 -22.83 23.41 13.23
N TYR A 299 -22.33 22.18 13.04
CA TYR A 299 -21.87 21.74 11.72
C TYR A 299 -23.03 21.65 10.72
N GLN A 300 -24.14 21.04 11.13
CA GLN A 300 -25.35 20.90 10.32
C GLN A 300 -25.89 22.26 9.90
N GLU A 301 -25.98 23.22 10.84
CA GLU A 301 -26.43 24.57 10.54
C GLU A 301 -25.49 25.29 9.57
N SER A 302 -24.17 25.16 9.77
CA SER A 302 -23.16 25.74 8.89
C SER A 302 -23.20 25.13 7.48
N TYR A 303 -23.45 23.82 7.39
CA TYR A 303 -23.64 23.12 6.12
C TYR A 303 -24.88 23.64 5.40
N ILE A 304 -26.02 23.75 6.08
CA ILE A 304 -27.25 24.31 5.50
C ILE A 304 -27.01 25.73 4.98
N ASN A 305 -26.31 26.59 5.75
CA ASN A 305 -25.98 27.94 5.31
C ASN A 305 -25.08 27.95 4.06
N SER A 306 -24.14 27.01 3.95
CA SER A 306 -23.28 26.90 2.76
C SER A 306 -24.03 26.53 1.48
N LEU A 307 -25.24 25.95 1.58
CA LEU A 307 -26.09 25.66 0.43
C LEU A 307 -26.79 26.90 -0.09
N VAL A 308 -27.14 27.83 0.80
CA VAL A 308 -27.88 29.06 0.48
C VAL A 308 -26.95 30.13 -0.08
N GLU A 309 -25.75 30.25 0.48
CA GLU A 309 -24.72 31.18 0.04
C GLU A 309 -23.49 30.39 -0.44
N PRO A 310 -23.51 29.84 -1.66
CA PRO A 310 -22.33 29.18 -2.22
C PRO A 310 -21.19 30.19 -2.35
N LYS A 311 -20.07 29.92 -1.66
CA LYS A 311 -18.87 30.77 -1.63
C LYS A 311 -18.09 30.77 -2.94
#